data_AF-A0A2N3C6Z7-F1
#
_entry.id   AF-A0A2N3C6Z7-F1
#
_cell.length_a   1.000
_cell.length_b   1.000
_cell.length_c   1.000
_cell.angle_alpha   90.00
_cell.angle_beta   90.00
_cell.angle_gamma   90.00
#
_symmetry.space_group_name_H-M   'P 1'
#
loop_
_entity.id
_entity.type
_entity.pdbx_description
1 polymer ?
#
loop_
_entity_poly.entity_id
_entity_poly.type
_entity_poly.pdbx_seq_one_letter_code
_entity_poly.pdbx_strand_id
1 'polypeptide(L)'
;MHRRSDGAELLWIDRHLVHEGSHHAFARLAERGLPVAEPGLTLAVADHYAPTRARAAGGATPPIRRMIATLSENAARHGIRLYGLDDPRQGIVHVVGPEQGFTL
;
A
#
# COMPACT_ATOMS: atom_id res chain seq x y z
N MET A 1 24.57 -2.38 6.33
CA MET A 1 24.27 -2.58 7.77
C MET A 1 25.12 -1.60 8.57
N HIS A 2 24.49 -0.66 9.26
CA HIS A 2 25.19 0.30 10.11
C HIS A 2 24.84 0.02 11.57
N ARG A 3 25.83 -0.32 12.39
CA ARG A 3 25.66 -0.62 13.81
C ARG A 3 26.16 0.55 14.65
N ARG A 4 25.30 1.03 15.54
CA ARG A 4 25.57 2.11 16.48
C ARG A 4 26.29 1.56 17.72
N SER A 5 26.97 2.45 18.46
CA SER A 5 27.75 2.10 19.66
C SER A 5 26.90 1.55 20.82
N ASP A 6 25.59 1.83 20.83
CA ASP A 6 24.61 1.29 21.78
C ASP A 6 24.11 -0.12 21.39
N GLY A 7 24.65 -0.70 20.31
CA GLY A 7 24.29 -2.02 19.82
C GLY A 7 23.11 -2.03 18.86
N ALA A 8 22.42 -0.90 18.63
CA ALA A 8 21.31 -0.79 17.68
C ALA A 8 21.80 -0.84 16.22
N GLU A 9 20.96 -1.40 15.35
CA GLU A 9 21.26 -1.53 13.93
C GLU A 9 20.26 -0.76 13.09
N LEU A 10 20.78 -0.05 12.09
CA LEU A 10 19.97 0.58 11.07
C LEU A 10 19.79 -0.39 9.90
N LEU A 11 18.54 -0.78 9.68
CA LEU A 11 18.12 -1.60 8.54
C LEU A 11 17.50 -0.69 7.48
N TRP A 12 17.94 -0.88 6.25
CA TRP A 12 17.25 -0.33 5.08
C TRP A 12 16.14 -1.31 4.67
N ILE A 13 14.95 -0.79 4.41
CA ILE A 13 13.82 -1.59 3.96
C ILE A 13 13.74 -1.47 2.44
N ASP A 14 14.06 -2.56 1.75
CA ASP A 14 14.10 -2.57 0.28
C ASP A 14 12.73 -2.46 -0.37
N ARG A 15 11.67 -2.94 0.28
CA ARG A 15 10.31 -2.99 -0.27
C ARG A 15 9.26 -2.78 0.80
N HIS A 16 8.26 -1.97 0.47
CA HIS A 16 7.09 -1.71 1.30
C HIS A 16 5.84 -2.21 0.57
N LEU A 17 5.09 -3.12 1.19
CA LEU A 17 3.78 -3.53 0.73
C LEU A 17 2.73 -2.83 1.59
N VAL A 18 1.80 -2.11 0.95
CA VAL A 18 0.75 -1.35 1.64
C VAL A 18 -0.63 -1.73 1.10
N HIS A 19 -1.64 -1.59 1.94
CA HIS A 19 -3.04 -1.91 1.63
C HIS A 19 -3.97 -0.87 2.29
N GLU A 20 -5.29 -1.05 2.26
CA GLU A 20 -6.25 -0.05 2.74
C GLU A 20 -6.04 0.32 4.22
N GLY A 21 -5.53 -0.63 5.03
CA GLY A 21 -5.18 -0.40 6.44
C GLY A 21 -4.04 0.59 6.63
N SER A 22 -3.20 0.80 5.62
CA SER A 22 -2.03 1.69 5.67
C SER A 22 -2.39 3.18 5.69
N HIS A 23 -3.67 3.56 5.58
CA HIS A 23 -4.14 4.94 5.66
C HIS A 23 -3.64 5.69 6.93
N HIS A 24 -3.51 4.99 8.06
CA HIS A 24 -2.96 5.58 9.29
C HIS A 24 -1.50 6.05 9.10
N ALA A 25 -0.68 5.28 8.39
CA ALA A 25 0.72 5.64 8.13
C ALA A 25 0.81 6.88 7.22
N PHE A 26 -0.02 6.94 6.17
CA PHE A 26 -0.10 8.12 5.30
C PHE A 26 -0.59 9.36 6.05
N ALA A 27 -1.58 9.22 6.96
CA ALA A 27 -2.02 10.30 7.82
C ALA A 27 -0.88 10.82 8.71
N ARG A 28 -0.08 9.93 9.30
CA ARG A 28 1.11 10.31 10.09
C ARG A 28 2.19 11.00 9.27
N LEU A 29 2.41 10.59 8.02
CA LEU A 29 3.33 11.28 7.10
C LEU A 29 2.85 12.70 6.83
N ALA A 30 1.55 12.87 6.53
CA ALA A 30 0.95 14.18 6.30
C ALA A 30 1.02 15.09 7.53
N GLU A 31 0.68 14.58 8.73
CA GLU A 31 0.80 15.31 10.00
C GLU A 31 2.23 15.82 10.25
N ARG A 32 3.23 15.05 9.83
CA ARG A 32 4.65 15.39 9.97
C ARG A 32 5.20 16.23 8.82
N GLY A 33 4.39 16.52 7.80
CA GLY A 33 4.83 17.21 6.58
C GLY A 33 5.89 16.43 5.79
N LEU A 34 5.89 15.10 5.90
CA LEU A 34 6.87 14.23 5.24
C LEU A 34 6.30 13.56 3.99
N PRO A 35 7.09 13.45 2.91
CA PRO A 35 6.73 12.59 1.79
C PRO A 35 6.98 11.11 2.13
N VAL A 36 6.46 10.23 1.29
CA VAL A 36 6.94 8.85 1.22
C VAL A 36 8.36 8.89 0.68
N ALA A 37 9.32 8.34 1.43
CA ALA A 37 10.74 8.45 1.11
C ALA A 37 11.10 7.79 -0.22
N GLU A 38 10.55 6.59 -0.47
CA GLU A 38 10.87 5.77 -1.65
C GLU A 38 9.59 5.24 -2.32
N PRO A 39 8.86 6.06 -3.08
CA PRO A 39 7.62 5.63 -3.73
C PRO A 39 7.82 4.46 -4.70
N GLY A 40 8.98 4.40 -5.37
CA GLY A 40 9.34 3.31 -6.28
C GLY A 40 9.62 1.97 -5.59
N LEU A 41 9.92 2.00 -4.28
CA LEU A 41 10.09 0.81 -3.43
C LEU A 41 8.80 0.46 -2.68
N THR A 42 7.69 1.16 -2.96
CA THR A 42 6.39 0.94 -2.32
C THR A 42 5.36 0.44 -3.34
N LEU A 43 4.63 -0.61 -3.00
CA LEU A 43 3.53 -1.14 -3.80
C LEU A 43 2.24 -1.15 -2.96
N ALA A 44 1.19 -0.53 -3.50
CA ALA A 44 -0.14 -0.56 -2.93
C ALA A 44 -1.00 -1.61 -3.63
N VAL A 45 -1.73 -2.41 -2.85
CA VAL A 45 -2.69 -3.40 -3.36
C VAL A 45 -4.00 -3.25 -2.61
N ALA A 46 -5.12 -3.15 -3.33
CA ALA A 46 -6.44 -3.25 -2.73
C ALA A 46 -6.80 -4.73 -2.58
N ASP A 47 -6.84 -5.27 -1.37
CA ASP A 47 -7.02 -6.71 -1.14
C ASP A 47 -7.90 -7.07 0.06
N HIS A 48 -7.81 -6.34 1.18
CA HIS A 48 -8.51 -6.70 2.42
C HIS A 48 -10.02 -6.46 2.35
N TYR A 49 -10.45 -5.48 1.56
CA TYR A 49 -11.87 -5.13 1.42
C TYR A 49 -12.37 -5.17 -0.02
N ALA A 50 -11.58 -5.75 -0.93
CA ALA A 50 -11.97 -5.92 -2.32
C ALA A 50 -13.24 -6.79 -2.43
N PRO A 51 -14.35 -6.27 -2.99
CA PRO A 51 -15.60 -7.02 -3.02
C PRO A 51 -15.48 -8.25 -3.93
N THR A 52 -15.95 -9.40 -3.46
CA THR A 52 -15.93 -10.66 -4.23
C THR A 52 -17.13 -10.80 -5.18
N ARG A 53 -18.22 -10.06 -4.93
CA ARG A 53 -19.42 -10.02 -5.75
C ARG A 53 -19.74 -8.60 -6.16
N ALA A 54 -20.36 -8.44 -7.34
CA ALA A 54 -20.92 -7.17 -7.80
C ALA A 54 -19.92 -5.99 -7.78
N ARG A 55 -18.65 -6.23 -8.16
CA ARG A 55 -17.60 -5.19 -8.20
C ARG A 55 -18.02 -3.96 -9.00
N ALA A 56 -18.49 -4.18 -10.23
CA ALA A 56 -18.96 -3.12 -11.13
C ALA A 56 -20.23 -2.41 -10.64
N ALA A 57 -21.01 -3.03 -9.75
CA ALA A 57 -22.26 -2.47 -9.22
C ALA A 57 -22.10 -1.86 -7.82
N GLY A 58 -20.86 -1.65 -7.36
CA GLY A 58 -20.59 -1.00 -6.07
C GLY A 58 -20.94 -1.87 -4.85
N GLY A 59 -20.78 -3.20 -4.96
CA GLY A 59 -21.10 -4.19 -3.91
C GLY A 59 -20.38 -4.01 -2.56
N ALA A 60 -19.49 -3.03 -2.45
CA ALA A 60 -18.90 -2.59 -1.18
C ALA A 60 -19.83 -1.60 -0.44
N THR A 61 -19.91 -1.70 0.88
CA THR A 61 -20.62 -0.71 1.71
C THR A 61 -19.93 0.67 1.62
N PRO A 62 -20.62 1.80 1.93
CA PRO A 62 -20.00 3.12 1.88
C PRO A 62 -18.68 3.24 2.68
N PRO A 63 -18.54 2.67 3.89
CA PRO A 63 -17.26 2.65 4.60
C PRO A 63 -16.14 1.94 3.83
N ILE A 64 -16.42 0.77 3.26
CA ILE A 64 -15.43 0.01 2.47
C ILE A 64 -15.02 0.80 1.22
N ARG A 65 -15.99 1.39 0.50
CA ARG A 65 -15.69 2.22 -0.67
C ARG A 65 -14.77 3.38 -0.32
N ARG A 66 -14.98 4.02 0.85
CA ARG A 66 -14.09 5.07 1.34
C ARG A 66 -12.68 4.57 1.58
N MET A 67 -12.50 3.40 2.21
CA MET A 67 -11.15 2.85 2.47
C MET A 67 -10.38 2.59 1.17
N ILE A 68 -11.04 2.03 0.16
CA ILE A 68 -10.43 1.74 -1.15
C ILE A 68 -10.11 3.05 -1.90
N ALA A 69 -11.00 4.04 -1.83
CA ALA A 69 -10.76 5.36 -2.38
C ALA A 69 -9.57 6.06 -1.68
N THR A 70 -9.51 6.01 -0.35
CA THR A 70 -8.39 6.56 0.44
C THR A 70 -7.06 5.91 0.08
N LEU A 71 -7.00 4.59 -0.17
CA LEU A 71 -5.78 3.96 -0.69
C LEU A 71 -5.39 4.54 -2.05
N SER A 72 -6.36 4.69 -2.96
CA SER A 72 -6.13 5.20 -4.32
C SER A 72 -5.63 6.64 -4.31
N GLU A 73 -6.24 7.49 -3.48
CA GLU A 73 -5.84 8.89 -3.29
C GLU A 73 -4.44 9.01 -2.69
N ASN A 74 -4.11 8.20 -1.68
CA ASN A 74 -2.77 8.20 -1.09
C ASN A 74 -1.71 7.72 -2.09
N ALA A 75 -2.01 6.66 -2.85
CA ALA A 75 -1.09 6.15 -3.85
C ALA A 75 -0.81 7.19 -4.94
N ALA A 76 -1.86 7.83 -5.47
CA ALA A 76 -1.73 8.90 -6.45
C ALA A 76 -0.96 10.12 -5.90
N ARG A 77 -1.29 10.57 -4.68
CA ARG A 77 -0.63 11.71 -4.01
C ARG A 77 0.87 11.50 -3.86
N HIS A 78 1.31 10.27 -3.57
CA HIS A 78 2.70 9.96 -3.29
C HIS A 78 3.44 9.31 -4.47
N GLY A 79 2.80 9.14 -5.63
CA GLY A 79 3.41 8.48 -6.79
C GLY A 79 3.71 7.00 -6.57
N ILE A 80 2.94 6.32 -5.72
CA ILE A 80 3.07 4.90 -5.43
C ILE A 80 2.33 4.10 -6.49
N ARG A 81 2.91 2.98 -6.93
CA ARG A 81 2.23 2.03 -7.82
C ARG A 81 1.06 1.37 -7.10
N LEU A 82 -0.12 1.35 -7.72
CA LEU A 82 -1.33 0.76 -7.18
C LEU A 82 -1.87 -0.34 -8.10
N TYR A 83 -2.13 -1.51 -7.52
CA TYR A 83 -3.00 -2.53 -8.11
C TYR A 83 -4.38 -2.43 -7.44
N GLY A 84 -5.22 -1.57 -8.03
CA GLY A 84 -6.58 -1.28 -7.57
C GLY A 84 -7.59 -2.30 -8.06
N LEU A 85 -8.88 -2.11 -7.75
CA LEU A 85 -9.93 -3.11 -8.02
C LEU A 85 -10.09 -3.52 -9.49
N ASP A 86 -9.72 -2.65 -10.42
CA ASP A 86 -9.83 -2.84 -11.87
C ASP A 86 -8.48 -3.22 -12.52
N ASP A 87 -7.39 -3.31 -11.75
CA ASP A 87 -6.11 -3.79 -12.28
C ASP A 87 -6.13 -5.32 -12.41
N PRO A 88 -5.79 -5.90 -13.57
CA PRO A 88 -5.80 -7.35 -13.75
C PRO A 88 -4.80 -8.10 -12.86
N ARG A 89 -3.82 -7.41 -12.26
CA ARG A 89 -2.84 -7.97 -11.32
C ARG A 89 -3.30 -7.88 -9.87
N GLN A 90 -4.46 -7.27 -9.59
CA GLN A 90 -5.01 -7.19 -8.24
C GLN A 90 -5.25 -8.60 -7.68
N GLY A 91 -4.86 -8.81 -6.43
CA GLY A 91 -4.98 -10.07 -5.72
C GLY A 91 -4.58 -9.89 -4.25
N ILE A 92 -4.32 -10.99 -3.56
CA ILE A 92 -3.82 -10.95 -2.17
C ILE A 92 -2.40 -10.38 -2.18
N VAL A 93 -2.09 -9.39 -1.34
CA VAL A 93 -0.82 -8.65 -1.39
C VAL A 93 0.42 -9.58 -1.31
N HIS A 94 0.34 -10.65 -0.52
CA HIS A 94 1.42 -11.63 -0.34
C HIS A 94 1.60 -12.59 -1.53
N VAL A 95 0.62 -12.67 -2.43
CA VAL A 95 0.70 -13.43 -3.69
C VAL A 95 1.19 -12.51 -4.81
N VAL A 96 0.59 -11.31 -4.89
CA VAL A 96 0.90 -10.31 -5.91
C VAL A 96 2.34 -9.80 -5.78
N GLY A 97 2.86 -9.60 -4.56
CA GLY A 97 4.24 -9.15 -4.34
C GLY A 97 5.26 -10.04 -5.06
N PRO A 98 5.30 -11.36 -4.79
CA PRO A 98 6.16 -12.30 -5.50
C PRO A 98 5.85 -12.44 -7.00
N GLU A 99 4.57 -12.56 -7.39
CA GLU A 99 4.17 -12.73 -8.80
C GLU A 99 4.63 -11.58 -9.70
N GLN A 100 4.71 -10.37 -9.14
CA GLN A 100 5.14 -9.17 -9.86
C GLN A 100 6.64 -8.91 -9.73
N GLY A 101 7.40 -9.85 -9.16
CA GLY A 101 8.84 -9.71 -8.92
C GLY A 101 9.17 -8.56 -7.95
N PHE A 102 8.19 -8.13 -7.15
CA PHE A 102 8.38 -7.03 -6.21
C PHE A 102 9.11 -7.49 -4.95
N THR A 103 8.83 -8.73 -4.52
CA THR A 103 9.54 -9.47 -3.48
C THR A 103 10.11 -10.76 -4.08
N LEU A 104 11.28 -11.21 -3.62
CA LEU A 104 11.97 -12.43 -4.07
C LEU A 104 11.99 -13.48 -2.97
#